data_AF-A0AAW8KYP1-F1
#
_entry.id   AF-A0AAW8KYP1-F1
#
_cell.length_a   1.000
_cell.length_b   1.000
_cell.length_c   1.000
_cell.angle_alpha   90.00
_cell.angle_beta   90.00
_cell.angle_gamma   90.00
#
_symmetry.space_group_name_H-M   'P 1'
#
loop_
_entity.id
_entity.type
_entity.pdbx_description
1 polymer ?
#
loop_
_entity_poly.entity_id
_entity_poly.type
_entity_poly.pdbx_seq_one_letter_code
_entity_poly.pdbx_strand_id
1 'polypeptide(L)' 'PDANLEAFKALRPVFDPKGGTVTAATSSALSDGASAMLLMSAERAQALGLKPRAVIRSMAVAGCDAAIMGYG' A
#
# COMPACT_ATOMS: atom_id res chain seq x y z
N PRO A 1 -20.31 -11.80 6.73
CA PRO A 1 -19.57 -10.84 7.58
C PRO A 1 -18.32 -11.55 8.13
N ASP A 2 -17.35 -11.72 7.24
CA ASP A 2 -16.34 -12.78 7.40
C ASP A 2 -15.02 -12.23 7.94
N ALA A 3 -14.79 -10.93 7.73
CA ALA A 3 -13.80 -10.13 8.45
C ALA A 3 -14.42 -9.53 9.72
N ASN A 4 -14.14 -10.12 10.88
CA ASN A 4 -14.59 -9.61 12.17
C ASN A 4 -13.52 -9.83 13.25
N LEU A 5 -13.61 -9.05 14.33
CA LEU A 5 -12.60 -9.03 15.38
C LEU A 5 -12.44 -10.39 16.08
N GLU A 6 -13.53 -11.10 16.32
CA GLU A 6 -13.50 -12.41 16.98
C GLU A 6 -12.77 -13.45 16.13
N ALA A 7 -13.01 -13.46 14.82
CA ALA A 7 -12.29 -14.31 13.88
C ALA A 7 -10.79 -13.95 13.81
N PHE A 8 -10.44 -12.65 13.86
CA PHE A 8 -9.05 -12.22 13.81
C PHE A 8 -8.25 -12.57 15.08
N LYS A 9 -8.88 -12.48 16.26
CA LYS A 9 -8.27 -12.89 17.54
C LYS A 9 -7.91 -14.38 17.57
N ALA A 10 -8.62 -15.22 16.83
CA ALA A 10 -8.36 -16.65 16.76
C ALA A 10 -7.13 -16.99 15.90
N LEU A 11 -6.60 -16.05 15.11
CA LEU A 11 -5.45 -16.29 14.24
C LEU A 11 -4.14 -16.28 15.04
N ARG A 12 -3.28 -17.27 14.75
CA ARG A 12 -1.96 -17.37 15.36
C ARG A 12 -0.98 -16.37 14.73
N PRO A 13 -0.01 -15.84 15.50
CA PRO A 13 1.11 -15.10 14.94
C PRO A 13 1.89 -15.92 13.90
N VAL A 14 2.31 -15.29 12.81
CA VAL A 14 2.91 -15.99 11.65
C VAL A 14 4.44 -15.84 11.60
N PHE A 15 5.00 -14.76 12.14
CA PHE A 15 6.43 -14.46 12.04
C PHE A 15 7.22 -14.75 13.33
N ASP A 16 6.61 -14.59 14.50
CA ASP A 16 7.19 -14.98 15.80
C ASP A 16 6.17 -15.82 16.58
N PRO A 17 6.38 -17.14 16.71
CA PRO A 17 5.45 -18.05 17.39
C PRO A 17 5.31 -17.84 18.90
N LYS A 18 6.30 -17.22 19.56
CA LYS A 18 6.39 -17.15 21.03
C LYS A 18 6.17 -15.75 21.61
N GLY A 19 5.55 -14.85 20.84
CA GLY A 19 5.29 -13.48 21.30
C GLY A 19 4.90 -12.49 20.21
N GLY A 20 4.84 -12.91 18.95
CA GLY A 20 4.48 -12.04 17.85
C GLY A 20 3.03 -11.56 17.91
N THR A 21 2.78 -10.39 17.33
CA THR A 21 1.43 -9.81 17.20
C THR A 21 0.91 -9.83 15.76
N VAL A 22 1.79 -10.07 14.79
CA VAL A 22 1.46 -10.02 13.36
C VAL A 22 0.85 -11.35 12.91
N THR A 23 -0.35 -11.28 12.34
CA THR A 23 -1.12 -12.43 11.83
C THR A 23 -1.41 -12.28 10.34
N ALA A 24 -1.99 -13.32 9.72
CA ALA A 24 -2.43 -13.25 8.33
C ALA A 24 -3.49 -12.16 8.08
N ALA A 25 -4.39 -11.89 9.05
CA ALA A 25 -5.43 -10.87 8.88
C ALA A 25 -4.90 -9.43 9.01
N THR A 26 -3.80 -9.23 9.73
CA THR A 26 -3.18 -7.90 9.91
C THR A 26 -2.07 -7.63 8.90
N SER A 27 -1.94 -8.48 7.88
CA SER A 27 -0.92 -8.39 6.85
C SER A 27 -1.58 -8.16 5.49
N SER A 28 -0.85 -7.53 4.56
CA SER A 28 -1.32 -7.46 3.16
C SER A 28 -1.40 -8.85 2.54
N ALA A 29 -2.47 -9.11 1.78
CA ALA A 29 -2.66 -10.38 1.10
C ALA A 29 -1.65 -10.57 -0.04
N LEU A 30 -1.20 -11.81 -0.23
CA LEU A 30 -0.53 -12.19 -1.47
C LEU A 30 -1.53 -12.04 -2.62
N SER A 31 -1.22 -11.14 -3.55
CA SER A 31 -2.17 -10.67 -4.56
C SER A 31 -1.51 -10.63 -5.93
N ASP A 32 -2.22 -11.10 -6.95
CA ASP A 32 -1.84 -10.99 -8.36
C ASP A 32 -2.73 -9.97 -9.06
N GLY A 33 -2.14 -8.96 -9.71
CA GLY A 33 -2.88 -7.89 -10.39
C GLY A 33 -1.99 -6.97 -11.23
N ALA A 34 -2.62 -6.13 -12.06
CA ALA A 34 -1.95 -5.16 -12.92
C ALA A 34 -2.57 -3.77 -12.77
N SER A 35 -1.77 -2.70 -12.96
CA SER A 35 -2.24 -1.32 -12.96
C SER A 35 -1.50 -0.48 -14.02
N ALA A 36 -2.13 0.62 -14.46
CA ALA A 36 -1.55 1.57 -15.41
C ALA A 36 -2.03 3.01 -15.12
N MET A 37 -1.15 3.99 -15.34
CA MET A 37 -1.47 5.41 -15.27
C MET A 37 -0.94 6.13 -16.50
N LEU A 38 -1.74 7.03 -17.08
CA LEU A 38 -1.31 7.93 -18.14
C LEU A 38 -0.92 9.28 -17.54
N LEU A 39 0.30 9.72 -17.83
CA LEU A 39 0.86 10.99 -17.39
C LEU A 39 1.20 11.85 -18.60
N MET A 40 1.06 13.17 -18.46
CA MET A 40 1.49 14.15 -19.45
C MET A 40 1.70 15.51 -18.79
N SER A 41 2.42 16.40 -19.47
CA SER A 41 2.53 17.81 -19.11
C SER A 41 1.16 18.49 -19.10
N ALA A 42 0.97 19.48 -18.23
CA ALA A 42 -0.30 20.23 -18.13
C ALA A 42 -0.66 20.93 -19.46
N GLU A 43 0.35 21.47 -20.14
CA GLU A 43 0.22 22.17 -21.42
C GLU A 43 -0.35 21.23 -22.50
N ARG A 44 0.16 19.99 -22.56
CA ARG A 44 -0.35 18.98 -23.50
C ARG A 44 -1.78 18.56 -23.17
N ALA A 45 -2.11 18.38 -21.89
CA ALA A 45 -3.47 18.05 -21.47
C ALA A 45 -4.44 19.16 -21.90
N GLN A 46 -4.07 20.43 -21.71
CA GLN A 46 -4.87 21.58 -22.14
C GLN A 46 -5.02 21.65 -23.66
N ALA A 47 -3.94 21.47 -24.42
CA ALA A 47 -3.96 21.47 -25.89
C ALA A 47 -4.85 20.35 -26.47
N LEU A 48 -4.98 19.24 -25.75
CA LEU A 48 -5.85 18.11 -26.12
C LEU A 48 -7.27 18.23 -25.53
N GLY A 49 -7.57 19.28 -24.76
CA GLY A 49 -8.87 19.45 -24.10
C GLY A 49 -9.17 18.40 -23.02
N LEU A 50 -8.14 17.74 -22.48
CA LEU A 50 -8.28 16.69 -21.47
C LEU A 50 -8.32 17.32 -20.07
N LYS A 51 -9.33 16.97 -19.27
CA LYS A 51 -9.43 17.39 -17.87
C LYS A 51 -8.54 16.50 -16.98
N PRO A 52 -7.50 17.03 -16.31
CA PRO A 52 -6.66 16.24 -15.41
C PRO A 52 -7.45 15.69 -14.22
N ARG A 53 -7.19 14.44 -13.82
CA ARG A 53 -7.78 13.82 -12.63
C ARG A 53 -7.08 14.22 -11.33
N ALA A 54 -5.77 14.46 -11.41
CA ALA A 54 -4.91 14.86 -10.32
C ALA A 54 -3.66 15.55 -10.87
N VAL A 55 -2.89 16.20 -9.99
CA VAL A 55 -1.58 16.80 -10.31
C VAL A 55 -0.59 16.36 -9.23
N ILE A 56 0.55 15.83 -9.65
CA ILE A 56 1.65 15.49 -8.74
C ILE A 56 2.30 16.80 -8.30
N ARG A 57 2.33 17.07 -6.99
CA ARG A 57 2.93 18.29 -6.42
C ARG A 57 4.36 18.10 -5.95
N SER A 58 4.66 16.97 -5.33
CA SER A 58 5.99 16.63 -4.82
C SER A 58 6.13 15.12 -4.71
N MET A 59 7.37 14.65 -4.71
CA MET A 59 7.76 13.27 -4.42
C MET A 59 9.01 13.31 -3.55
N ALA A 60 9.14 12.36 -2.62
CA ALA A 60 10.33 12.20 -1.79
C ALA A 60 10.58 10.71 -1.55
N VAL A 61 11.83 10.36 -1.26
CA VAL A 61 12.26 9.02 -0.86
C VAL A 61 13.14 9.15 0.37
N ALA A 62 13.00 8.22 1.32
CA ALA A 62 13.81 8.15 2.53
C ALA A 62 14.30 6.72 2.74
N GLY A 63 15.41 6.59 3.46
CA GLY A 63 15.96 5.31 3.88
C GLY A 63 15.83 5.15 5.39
N CYS A 64 15.73 3.90 5.84
CA CYS A 64 15.84 3.51 7.24
C CYS A 64 16.58 2.18 7.35
N ASP A 65 16.86 1.72 8.57
CA ASP A 65 17.46 0.41 8.79
C ASP A 65 16.49 -0.69 8.27
N ALA A 66 17.04 -1.66 7.54
CA ALA A 66 16.29 -2.77 6.97
C ALA A 66 15.51 -3.57 8.03
N ALA A 67 16.00 -3.64 9.27
CA ALA A 67 15.31 -4.30 10.37
C ALA A 67 13.98 -3.63 10.77
N ILE A 68 13.78 -2.36 10.41
CA ILE A 68 12.59 -1.55 10.75
C ILE A 68 11.98 -0.86 9.53
N MET A 69 12.06 -1.50 8.36
CA MET A 69 11.66 -0.91 7.07
C MET A 69 10.27 -0.23 7.03
N GLY A 70 9.33 -0.62 7.89
CA GLY A 70 7.99 -0.03 7.98
C GLY A 70 7.92 1.42 8.49
N TYR A 71 9.06 2.02 8.89
CA TYR A 71 9.15 3.42 9.35
C TYR A 71 9.63 4.41 8.27
N GLY A 72 10.23 3.91 7.18
CA GLY A 72 10.87 4.72 6.13
C GLY A 72 9.89 5.35 5.13
#